data_AF-A0A0S7X176-F1
#
_entry.id   AF-A0A0S7X176-F1
#
_cell.length_a   1.000
_cell.length_b   1.000
_cell.length_c   1.000
_cell.angle_alpha   90.00
_cell.angle_beta   90.00
_cell.angle_gamma   90.00
#
_symmetry.space_group_name_H-M   'P 1'
#
loop_
_entity.id
_entity.type
_entity.pdbx_description
1 polymer ?
#
loop_
_entity_poly.entity_id
_entity_poly.type
_entity_poly.pdbx_seq_one_letter_code
_entity_poly.pdbx_strand_id
1 'polypeptide(L)'
;MGVKLYKELELENPDLIIGWPGIGNIGIIAIDTLRGMLEAEEFGEIEPWDFFYPHRVSIKEDILEDLEFPSNKFYFKRLGKKDLIFFIGEEQPTETGTGYAVGEKACRLANLVLDVGKKFNCQRVYTSGAAVASIHHTMKPKVWAVPNRESLLDEVKGYENTVLMSEGNISGLNGLLLGVAKERGL
;
A
#
# COMPACT_ATOMS: atom_id res chain seq x y z
N MET A 1 -6.23 2.64 20.22
CA MET A 1 -5.24 1.96 19.38
C MET A 1 -5.37 2.50 17.96
N GLY A 2 -4.27 2.77 17.29
CA GLY A 2 -4.24 3.56 16.06
C GLY A 2 -2.85 3.60 15.42
N VAL A 3 -2.55 4.69 14.73
CA VAL A 3 -1.23 4.91 14.14
C VAL A 3 -0.22 5.22 15.25
N LYS A 4 0.90 4.50 15.26
CA LYS A 4 2.04 4.75 16.13
C LYS A 4 3.24 5.20 15.28
N LEU A 5 3.68 6.43 15.47
CA LEU A 5 4.88 6.96 14.81
C LEU A 5 6.02 7.00 15.81
N TYR A 6 7.17 6.42 15.44
CA TYR A 6 8.36 6.30 16.27
C TYR A 6 9.32 7.48 16.10
N LYS A 7 9.24 8.16 14.96
CA LYS A 7 10.10 9.27 14.60
C LYS A 7 9.25 10.49 14.26
N GLU A 8 9.70 11.65 14.70
CA GLU A 8 9.21 12.92 14.20
C GLU A 8 10.00 13.25 12.93
N LEU A 9 9.29 13.35 11.81
CA LEU A 9 9.88 13.54 10.49
C LEU A 9 9.36 14.83 9.86
N GLU A 10 10.28 15.61 9.32
CA GLU A 10 9.94 16.69 8.39
C GLU A 10 10.18 16.15 6.97
N LEU A 11 9.09 15.96 6.22
CA LEU A 11 9.10 15.53 4.83
C LEU A 11 8.46 16.62 3.98
N GLU A 12 9.04 16.88 2.82
CA GLU A 12 8.54 17.90 1.90
C GLU A 12 7.70 17.25 0.80
N ASN A 13 6.36 17.39 0.93
CA ASN A 13 5.38 17.00 -0.07
C ASN A 13 5.59 15.58 -0.62
N PRO A 14 5.70 14.54 0.24
CA PRO A 14 6.05 13.21 -0.20
C PRO A 14 4.96 12.55 -1.05
N ASP A 15 5.34 11.52 -1.82
CA ASP A 15 4.37 10.60 -2.41
C ASP A 15 4.22 9.37 -1.51
N LEU A 16 2.98 8.89 -1.37
CA LEU A 16 2.64 7.72 -0.59
C LEU A 16 2.45 6.51 -1.52
N ILE A 17 3.28 5.49 -1.34
CA ILE A 17 3.29 4.26 -2.15
C ILE A 17 2.90 3.08 -1.27
N ILE A 18 1.84 2.37 -1.65
CA ILE A 18 1.12 1.45 -0.76
C ILE A 18 1.06 0.05 -1.36
N GLY A 19 1.59 -0.93 -0.63
CA GLY A 19 1.60 -2.35 -1.01
C GLY A 19 0.82 -3.23 -0.05
N TRP A 20 -0.13 -3.99 -0.61
CA TRP A 20 -0.81 -5.10 0.06
C TRP A 20 -0.75 -6.38 -0.77
N PRO A 21 -0.90 -7.56 -0.14
CA PRO A 21 -1.01 -8.82 -0.85
C PRO A 21 -2.17 -8.80 -1.85
N GLY A 22 -2.06 -9.64 -2.88
CA GLY A 22 -3.05 -9.75 -3.94
C GLY A 22 -2.65 -10.87 -4.90
N ILE A 23 -3.21 -10.87 -6.11
CA ILE A 23 -2.91 -11.91 -7.11
C ILE A 23 -1.41 -12.01 -7.36
N GLY A 24 -0.82 -13.16 -7.02
CA GLY A 24 0.60 -13.46 -7.18
C GLY A 24 1.54 -12.58 -6.36
N ASN A 25 1.03 -11.79 -5.40
CA ASN A 25 1.78 -10.81 -4.60
C ASN A 25 2.60 -9.80 -5.42
N ILE A 26 2.28 -9.60 -6.71
CA ILE A 26 3.07 -8.77 -7.62
C ILE A 26 3.18 -7.34 -7.09
N GLY A 27 2.06 -6.74 -6.65
CA GLY A 27 2.02 -5.36 -6.19
C GLY A 27 2.85 -5.12 -4.93
N ILE A 28 2.68 -5.94 -3.89
CA ILE A 28 3.46 -5.83 -2.66
C ILE A 28 4.94 -6.14 -2.89
N ILE A 29 5.27 -7.15 -3.70
CA ILE A 29 6.68 -7.48 -4.01
C ILE A 29 7.34 -6.30 -4.72
N ALA A 30 6.68 -5.67 -5.70
CA ALA A 30 7.24 -4.53 -6.41
C ALA A 30 7.53 -3.35 -5.46
N ILE A 31 6.59 -3.02 -4.59
CA ILE A 31 6.72 -1.89 -3.66
C ILE A 31 7.73 -2.20 -2.55
N ASP A 32 7.70 -3.39 -1.98
CA ASP A 32 8.64 -3.80 -0.93
C ASP A 32 10.07 -3.92 -1.47
N THR A 33 10.22 -4.39 -2.70
CA THR A 33 11.52 -4.38 -3.40
C THR A 33 12.03 -2.95 -3.59
N LEU A 34 11.18 -2.03 -4.06
CA LEU A 34 11.56 -0.63 -4.22
C LEU A 34 11.95 0.02 -2.88
N ARG A 35 11.16 -0.22 -1.83
CA ARG A 35 11.46 0.21 -0.45
C ARG A 35 12.84 -0.29 -0.01
N GLY A 36 13.13 -1.57 -0.24
CA GLY A 36 14.41 -2.20 0.12
C GLY A 36 15.59 -1.65 -0.68
N MET A 37 15.45 -1.52 -2.00
CA MET A 37 16.49 -0.95 -2.89
C MET A 37 16.84 0.50 -2.54
N LEU A 38 15.86 1.26 -2.07
CA LEU A 38 16.05 2.62 -1.62
C LEU A 38 16.51 2.71 -0.17
N GLU A 39 16.63 1.59 0.55
CA GLU A 39 16.96 1.55 1.98
C GLU A 39 16.05 2.51 2.78
N ALA A 40 14.75 2.44 2.53
CA ALA A 40 13.78 3.27 3.25
C ALA A 40 13.70 2.85 4.71
N GLU A 41 13.68 3.83 5.60
CA GLU A 41 13.72 3.61 7.04
C GLU A 41 12.32 3.50 7.63
N GLU A 42 12.10 2.52 8.51
CA GLU A 42 10.86 2.41 9.28
C GLU A 42 10.69 3.64 10.19
N PHE A 43 9.47 4.16 10.29
CA PHE A 43 9.14 5.28 11.17
C PHE A 43 7.79 5.17 11.87
N GLY A 44 6.99 4.16 11.57
CA GLY A 44 5.73 3.96 12.26
C GLY A 44 4.98 2.74 11.79
N GLU A 45 3.84 2.49 12.42
CA GLU A 45 2.95 1.37 12.11
C GLU A 45 1.49 1.72 12.41
N ILE A 46 0.58 0.87 11.92
CA ILE A 46 -0.80 0.80 12.40
C ILE A 46 -0.91 -0.42 13.31
N GLU A 47 -1.41 -0.21 14.53
CA GLU A 47 -1.61 -1.32 15.46
C GLU A 47 -2.60 -2.36 14.88
N PRO A 48 -2.26 -3.66 14.90
CA PRO A 48 -2.99 -4.68 14.11
C PRO A 48 -4.24 -5.24 14.79
N TRP A 49 -4.39 -5.05 16.10
CA TRP A 49 -5.37 -5.73 16.97
C TRP A 49 -6.83 -5.62 16.51
N ASP A 50 -7.21 -4.49 15.92
CA ASP A 50 -8.59 -4.25 15.45
C ASP A 50 -8.87 -4.85 14.06
N PHE A 51 -7.82 -5.24 13.35
CA PHE A 51 -7.87 -5.59 11.93
C PHE A 51 -7.57 -7.06 11.68
N PHE A 52 -6.68 -7.67 12.48
CA PHE A 52 -6.12 -8.98 12.21
C PHE A 52 -6.16 -9.88 13.45
N TYR A 53 -6.15 -11.19 13.21
CA TYR A 53 -5.92 -12.18 14.25
C TYR A 53 -4.42 -12.47 14.37
N PRO A 54 -3.92 -12.84 15.55
CA PRO A 54 -2.54 -13.28 15.69
C PRO A 54 -2.34 -14.64 15.01
N HIS A 55 -1.20 -14.83 14.37
CA HIS A 55 -0.89 -16.06 13.62
C HIS A 55 0.11 -16.98 14.33
N ARG A 56 0.94 -16.43 15.22
CA ARG A 56 1.93 -17.20 15.99
C ARG A 56 2.26 -16.51 17.32
N VAL A 57 3.05 -17.18 18.14
CA VAL A 57 3.67 -16.61 19.34
C VAL A 57 5.19 -16.56 19.15
N SER A 58 5.83 -15.49 19.61
CA SER A 58 7.27 -15.40 19.65
C SER A 58 7.80 -16.03 20.95
N ILE A 59 8.92 -16.75 20.84
CA ILE A 59 9.67 -17.28 21.98
C ILE A 59 11.08 -16.74 21.88
N LYS A 60 11.57 -16.11 22.94
CA LYS A 60 12.92 -15.57 23.03
C LYS A 60 13.51 -15.90 24.38
N GLU A 61 14.76 -16.37 24.39
CA GLU A 61 15.48 -16.74 25.61
C GLU A 61 14.66 -17.68 26.51
N ASP A 62 14.09 -18.73 25.89
CA ASP A 62 13.24 -19.75 26.53
C ASP A 62 11.92 -19.23 27.15
N ILE A 63 11.54 -17.98 26.87
CA ILE A 63 10.33 -17.33 27.39
C ILE A 63 9.38 -16.98 26.24
N LEU A 64 8.10 -17.25 26.43
CA LEU A 64 7.03 -16.76 25.55
C LEU A 64 6.93 -15.23 25.70
N GLU A 65 7.20 -14.49 24.63
CA GLU A 65 7.17 -13.02 24.62
C GLU A 65 5.78 -12.52 24.25
N ASP A 66 5.42 -12.62 22.97
CA ASP A 66 4.28 -11.89 22.41
C ASP A 66 3.46 -12.73 21.42
N LEU A 67 2.21 -12.30 21.22
CA LEU A 67 1.42 -12.70 20.05
C LEU A 67 1.91 -11.92 18.84
N GLU A 68 2.19 -12.64 17.75
CA GLU A 68 2.61 -12.04 16.50
C GLU A 68 1.43 -11.88 15.53
N PHE A 69 1.28 -10.67 15.03
CA PHE A 69 0.26 -10.25 14.09
C PHE A 69 0.87 -9.87 12.74
N PRO A 70 0.07 -9.87 11.67
CA PRO A 70 0.47 -9.28 10.40
C PRO A 70 0.89 -7.81 10.58
N SER A 71 2.06 -7.46 10.07
CA SER A 71 2.60 -6.12 10.22
C SER A 71 1.94 -5.11 9.26
N ASN A 72 1.87 -3.85 9.69
CA ASN A 72 1.31 -2.72 8.94
C ASN A 72 2.23 -1.51 9.11
N LYS A 73 3.28 -1.41 8.31
CA LYS A 73 4.43 -0.55 8.60
C LYS A 73 4.59 0.59 7.60
N PHE A 74 5.04 1.72 8.12
CA PHE A 74 5.41 2.90 7.34
C PHE A 74 6.92 3.06 7.29
N TYR A 75 7.41 3.38 6.08
CA TYR A 75 8.81 3.65 5.81
C TYR A 75 8.96 4.96 5.05
N PHE A 76 10.10 5.64 5.19
CA PHE A 76 10.36 6.87 4.45
C PHE A 76 11.73 6.88 3.78
N LYS A 77 11.85 7.65 2.71
CA LYS A 77 13.13 7.96 2.08
C LYS A 77 13.12 9.38 1.53
N ARG A 78 14.19 10.13 1.80
CA ARG A 78 14.44 11.43 1.16
C ARG A 78 15.32 11.24 -0.07
N LEU A 79 14.83 11.62 -1.26
CA LEU A 79 15.58 11.48 -2.52
C LEU A 79 16.10 12.82 -3.07
N GLY A 80 16.12 13.87 -2.25
CA GLY A 80 16.59 15.22 -2.60
C GLY A 80 15.65 16.00 -3.53
N LYS A 81 15.03 15.32 -4.51
CA LYS A 81 14.00 15.91 -5.40
C LYS A 81 12.57 15.63 -4.93
N LYS A 82 12.38 14.54 -4.19
CA LYS A 82 11.06 14.06 -3.78
C LYS A 82 11.22 13.14 -2.58
N ASP A 83 10.43 13.39 -1.55
CA ASP A 83 10.35 12.48 -0.42
C ASP A 83 9.32 11.39 -0.72
N LEU A 84 9.57 10.19 -0.21
CA LEU A 84 8.68 9.04 -0.37
C LEU A 84 8.27 8.52 0.99
N ILE A 85 7.01 8.14 1.09
CA ILE A 85 6.48 7.31 2.16
C ILE A 85 6.02 6.00 1.53
N PHE A 86 6.42 4.88 2.13
CA PHE A 86 5.92 3.56 1.79
C PHE A 86 5.01 3.08 2.91
N PHE A 87 3.92 2.42 2.55
CA PHE A 87 3.15 1.59 3.48
C PHE A 87 3.16 0.15 2.98
N ILE A 88 3.56 -0.78 3.84
CA ILE A 88 3.54 -2.22 3.57
C ILE A 88 2.65 -2.88 4.63
N GLY A 89 1.56 -3.48 4.18
CA GLY A 89 0.74 -4.37 5.01
C GLY A 89 0.97 -5.82 4.62
N GLU A 90 1.22 -6.70 5.58
CA GLU A 90 1.42 -8.13 5.32
C GLU A 90 0.13 -8.86 4.95
N GLU A 91 -1.01 -8.32 5.36
CA GLU A 91 -2.34 -8.88 5.09
C GLU A 91 -3.38 -7.79 4.79
N GLN A 92 -4.47 -8.22 4.16
CA GLN A 92 -5.68 -7.43 4.03
C GLN A 92 -6.72 -7.92 5.06
N PRO A 93 -7.43 -7.02 5.78
CA PRO A 93 -8.41 -7.44 6.77
C PRO A 93 -9.60 -8.10 6.08
N THR A 94 -9.78 -9.40 6.28
CA THR A 94 -10.84 -10.19 5.63
C THR A 94 -11.93 -10.54 6.63
N GLU A 95 -13.19 -10.27 6.29
CA GLU A 95 -14.35 -10.68 7.10
C GLU A 95 -15.10 -11.87 6.50
N THR A 96 -14.89 -12.16 5.20
CA THR A 96 -15.76 -13.06 4.42
C THR A 96 -15.04 -14.26 3.81
N GLY A 97 -13.78 -14.51 4.18
CA GLY A 97 -13.00 -15.65 3.67
C GLY A 97 -12.56 -15.55 2.20
N THR A 98 -12.81 -14.42 1.54
CA THR A 98 -12.48 -14.19 0.11
C THR A 98 -11.02 -13.80 -0.15
N GLY A 99 -10.22 -13.63 0.90
CA GLY A 99 -8.83 -13.18 0.80
C GLY A 99 -8.64 -11.68 0.49
N TYR A 100 -9.73 -10.94 0.23
CA TYR A 100 -9.70 -9.50 -0.04
C TYR A 100 -10.47 -8.70 1.01
N ALA A 101 -9.97 -7.50 1.32
CA ALA A 101 -10.63 -6.65 2.29
C ALA A 101 -11.97 -6.10 1.77
N VAL A 102 -13.00 -6.22 2.59
CA VAL A 102 -14.33 -5.65 2.35
C VAL A 102 -14.88 -5.11 3.67
N GLY A 103 -15.83 -4.17 3.59
CA GLY A 103 -16.56 -3.70 4.76
C GLY A 103 -15.80 -2.67 5.60
N GLU A 104 -16.23 -2.54 6.86
CA GLU A 104 -15.85 -1.43 7.74
C GLU A 104 -14.37 -1.44 8.09
N LYS A 105 -13.80 -2.61 8.40
CA LYS A 105 -12.37 -2.74 8.73
C LYS A 105 -11.46 -2.31 7.58
N ALA A 106 -11.80 -2.68 6.35
CA ALA A 106 -11.07 -2.26 5.16
C ALA A 106 -11.08 -0.74 5.01
N CYS A 107 -12.26 -0.12 5.10
CA CYS A 107 -12.41 1.33 5.06
C CYS A 107 -11.62 2.01 6.18
N ARG A 108 -11.71 1.49 7.41
CA ARG A 108 -11.01 2.05 8.56
C ARG A 108 -9.49 1.99 8.39
N LEU A 109 -8.94 0.86 7.92
CA LEU A 109 -7.51 0.75 7.65
C LEU A 109 -7.05 1.70 6.54
N ALA A 110 -7.81 1.78 5.44
CA ALA A 110 -7.52 2.71 4.36
C ALA A 110 -7.54 4.18 4.83
N ASN A 111 -8.51 4.54 5.66
CA ASN A 111 -8.59 5.87 6.26
C ASN A 111 -7.35 6.17 7.12
N LEU A 112 -6.91 5.24 7.98
CA LEU A 112 -5.72 5.42 8.81
C LEU A 112 -4.45 5.61 7.98
N VAL A 113 -4.28 4.84 6.90
CA VAL A 113 -3.14 5.01 5.97
C VAL A 113 -3.16 6.38 5.32
N LEU A 114 -4.32 6.83 4.86
CA LEU A 114 -4.49 8.16 4.26
C LEU A 114 -4.36 9.29 5.27
N ASP A 115 -4.72 9.09 6.53
CA ASP A 115 -4.54 10.08 7.60
C ASP A 115 -3.04 10.34 7.85
N VAL A 116 -2.21 9.30 7.79
CA VAL A 116 -0.75 9.45 7.82
C VAL A 116 -0.26 10.24 6.60
N GLY A 117 -0.70 9.87 5.39
CA GLY A 117 -0.35 10.63 4.19
C GLY A 117 -0.73 12.11 4.29
N LYS A 118 -1.92 12.41 4.80
CA LYS A 118 -2.40 13.78 5.02
C LYS A 118 -1.57 14.52 6.07
N LYS A 119 -1.17 13.85 7.16
CA LYS A 119 -0.29 14.44 8.20
C LYS A 119 1.03 14.93 7.62
N PHE A 120 1.57 14.24 6.61
CA PHE A 120 2.81 14.63 5.92
C PHE A 120 2.58 15.45 4.65
N ASN A 121 1.35 15.93 4.40
CA ASN A 121 0.99 16.69 3.21
C ASN A 121 1.31 15.97 1.89
N CYS A 122 1.03 14.65 1.84
CA CYS A 122 1.26 13.85 0.64
C CYS A 122 0.53 14.42 -0.58
N GLN A 123 1.24 14.48 -1.70
CA GLN A 123 0.70 15.04 -2.95
C GLN A 123 0.01 13.99 -3.81
N ARG A 124 0.51 12.75 -3.77
CA ARG A 124 0.02 11.65 -4.58
C ARG A 124 0.03 10.37 -3.77
N VAL A 125 -0.95 9.52 -4.08
CA VAL A 125 -1.11 8.20 -3.48
C VAL A 125 -1.13 7.17 -4.59
N TYR A 126 -0.30 6.14 -4.44
CA TYR A 126 -0.18 5.03 -5.36
C TYR A 126 -0.50 3.73 -4.63
N THR A 127 -1.39 2.93 -5.19
CA THR A 127 -1.58 1.53 -4.82
C THR A 127 -1.10 0.65 -5.97
N SER A 128 -0.66 -0.56 -5.65
CA SER A 128 -0.28 -1.55 -6.67
C SER A 128 -1.02 -2.85 -6.46
N GLY A 129 -1.35 -3.51 -7.57
CA GLY A 129 -1.99 -4.82 -7.59
C GLY A 129 -1.49 -5.64 -8.77
N ALA A 130 -2.34 -6.55 -9.25
CA ALA A 130 -2.10 -7.27 -10.47
C ALA A 130 -3.39 -7.43 -11.26
N ALA A 131 -3.26 -7.41 -12.58
CA ALA A 131 -4.32 -7.76 -13.50
C ALA A 131 -3.98 -9.11 -14.15
N VAL A 132 -4.92 -10.05 -14.11
CA VAL A 132 -4.78 -11.32 -14.83
C VAL A 132 -5.03 -11.05 -16.31
N ALA A 133 -4.05 -11.37 -17.15
CA ALA A 133 -4.16 -11.24 -18.59
C ALA A 133 -3.68 -12.51 -19.27
N SER A 134 -4.41 -12.97 -20.28
CA SER A 134 -3.97 -14.06 -21.15
C SER A 134 -2.85 -13.54 -22.05
N ILE A 135 -1.60 -13.86 -21.68
CA ILE A 135 -0.40 -13.49 -22.43
C ILE A 135 0.53 -14.71 -22.57
N HIS A 136 1.29 -14.76 -23.66
CA HIS A 136 2.32 -15.78 -23.81
C HIS A 136 3.50 -15.47 -22.87
N HIS A 137 4.11 -16.49 -22.25
CA HIS A 137 5.16 -16.31 -21.22
C HIS A 137 6.43 -15.60 -21.74
N THR A 138 6.65 -15.56 -23.06
CA THR A 138 7.76 -14.82 -23.70
C THR A 138 7.42 -13.37 -24.02
N MET A 139 6.15 -12.96 -23.90
CA MET A 139 5.75 -11.58 -24.14
C MET A 139 6.07 -10.71 -22.94
N LYS A 140 6.47 -9.45 -23.21
CA LYS A 140 6.67 -8.45 -22.16
C LYS A 140 5.33 -8.10 -21.50
N PRO A 141 5.15 -8.34 -20.18
CA PRO A 141 3.95 -7.93 -19.47
C PRO A 141 3.76 -6.41 -19.52
N LYS A 142 2.51 -5.95 -19.61
CA LYS A 142 2.16 -4.52 -19.59
C LYS A 142 1.88 -4.06 -18.18
N VAL A 143 2.18 -2.79 -17.88
CA VAL A 143 1.74 -2.13 -16.65
C VAL A 143 0.43 -1.42 -16.94
N TRP A 144 -0.61 -1.71 -16.16
CA TRP A 144 -1.91 -1.07 -16.32
C TRP A 144 -2.05 0.03 -15.28
N ALA A 145 -2.51 1.21 -15.69
CA ALA A 145 -2.63 2.39 -14.83
C ALA A 145 -4.06 2.94 -14.85
N VAL A 146 -4.53 3.34 -13.67
CA VAL A 146 -5.86 3.94 -13.44
C VAL A 146 -5.65 5.24 -12.65
N PRO A 147 -5.51 6.39 -13.31
CA PRO A 147 -5.46 7.68 -12.62
C PRO A 147 -6.86 8.09 -12.13
N ASN A 148 -6.92 8.85 -11.04
CA ASN A 148 -8.16 9.42 -10.48
C ASN A 148 -8.49 10.84 -11.00
N ARG A 149 -7.59 11.45 -11.80
CA ARG A 149 -7.73 12.80 -12.38
C ARG A 149 -7.34 12.80 -13.85
N GLU A 150 -8.09 13.53 -14.67
CA GLU A 150 -7.82 13.66 -16.11
C GLU A 150 -6.45 14.27 -16.40
N SER A 151 -5.98 15.18 -15.55
CA SER A 151 -4.66 15.82 -15.68
C SER A 151 -3.48 14.85 -15.63
N LEU A 152 -3.69 13.61 -15.14
CA LEU A 152 -2.66 12.58 -15.07
C LEU A 152 -2.63 11.69 -16.32
N LEU A 153 -3.62 11.80 -17.22
CA LEU A 153 -3.71 10.91 -18.39
C LEU A 153 -2.50 11.05 -19.32
N ASP A 154 -2.07 12.29 -19.58
CA ASP A 154 -0.94 12.55 -20.47
C ASP A 154 0.39 12.14 -19.84
N GLU A 155 0.54 12.32 -18.52
CA GLU A 155 1.68 11.81 -17.76
C GLU A 155 1.77 10.28 -17.88
N VAL A 156 0.65 9.57 -17.65
CA VAL A 156 0.59 8.11 -17.73
C VAL A 156 0.89 7.58 -19.13
N LYS A 157 0.38 8.24 -20.18
CA LYS A 157 0.65 7.89 -21.58
C LYS A 157 2.13 8.09 -21.96
N GLY A 158 2.84 8.97 -21.27
CA GLY A 158 4.26 9.21 -21.48
C GLY A 158 5.16 8.07 -21.00
N TYR A 159 4.68 7.18 -20.12
CA TYR A 159 5.47 6.06 -19.63
C TYR A 159 5.46 4.88 -20.60
N GLU A 160 6.65 4.40 -20.97
CA GLU A 160 6.78 3.22 -21.80
C GLU A 160 6.13 2.00 -21.16
N ASN A 161 5.58 1.11 -22.00
CA ASN A 161 4.98 -0.15 -21.56
C ASN A 161 3.80 -0.02 -20.57
N THR A 162 3.22 1.18 -20.49
CA THR A 162 2.06 1.48 -19.66
C THR A 162 0.80 1.57 -20.52
N VAL A 163 -0.32 1.03 -20.00
CA VAL A 163 -1.62 1.00 -20.66
C VAL A 163 -2.64 1.63 -19.71
N LEU A 164 -3.41 2.61 -20.20
CA LEU A 164 -4.57 3.12 -19.47
C LEU A 164 -5.66 2.06 -19.47
N MET A 165 -6.11 1.65 -18.30
CA MET A 165 -7.23 0.72 -18.18
C MET A 165 -8.54 1.44 -18.49
N SER A 166 -9.24 1.00 -19.53
CA SER A 166 -10.53 1.60 -19.94
C SER A 166 -11.71 1.07 -19.12
N GLU A 167 -11.69 -0.21 -18.77
CA GLU A 167 -12.74 -0.91 -18.02
C GLU A 167 -12.12 -1.96 -17.10
N GLY A 168 -12.72 -2.17 -15.93
CA GLY A 168 -12.26 -3.17 -14.97
C GLY A 168 -12.74 -2.88 -13.55
N ASN A 169 -12.48 -3.84 -12.65
CA ASN A 169 -12.74 -3.70 -11.22
C ASN A 169 -11.45 -4.02 -10.45
N ILE A 170 -11.11 -3.20 -9.46
CA ILE A 170 -9.97 -3.44 -8.57
C ILE A 170 -10.54 -3.81 -7.20
N SER A 171 -10.34 -5.06 -6.79
CA SER A 171 -10.85 -5.60 -5.52
C SER A 171 -9.88 -5.39 -4.37
N GLY A 172 -10.41 -5.44 -3.14
CA GLY A 172 -9.64 -5.32 -1.90
C GLY A 172 -9.12 -3.90 -1.66
N LEU A 173 -8.20 -3.77 -0.69
CA LEU A 173 -7.62 -2.49 -0.29
C LEU A 173 -6.90 -1.76 -1.43
N ASN A 174 -6.31 -2.50 -2.37
CA ASN A 174 -5.63 -1.92 -3.54
C ASN A 174 -6.56 -1.05 -4.39
N GLY A 175 -7.86 -1.39 -4.47
CA GLY A 175 -8.88 -0.58 -5.15
C GLY A 175 -9.67 0.31 -4.21
N LEU A 176 -10.07 -0.23 -3.05
CA LEU A 176 -10.89 0.49 -2.07
C LEU A 176 -10.21 1.76 -1.57
N LEU A 177 -8.89 1.73 -1.32
CA LEU A 177 -8.17 2.91 -0.89
C LEU A 177 -8.19 4.02 -1.95
N LEU A 178 -8.12 3.69 -3.24
CA LEU A 178 -8.23 4.69 -4.32
C LEU A 178 -9.60 5.38 -4.29
N GLY A 179 -10.67 4.62 -4.05
CA GLY A 179 -12.01 5.15 -3.86
C GLY A 179 -12.08 6.10 -2.65
N VAL A 180 -11.57 5.67 -1.49
CA VAL A 180 -11.53 6.50 -0.27
C VAL A 180 -10.68 7.76 -0.46
N ALA A 181 -9.53 7.66 -1.14
CA ALA A 181 -8.66 8.79 -1.45
C ALA A 181 -9.39 9.83 -2.31
N LYS A 182 -10.09 9.36 -3.37
CA LYS A 182 -10.87 10.21 -4.26
C LYS A 182 -11.97 10.97 -3.51
N GLU A 183 -12.73 10.30 -2.64
CA GLU A 183 -13.76 10.93 -1.80
C GLU A 183 -13.18 11.98 -0.83
N ARG A 184 -11.89 11.84 -0.47
CA ARG A 184 -11.16 12.79 0.37
C ARG A 184 -10.50 13.94 -0.42
N GLY A 185 -10.68 13.99 -1.75
CA GLY A 185 -10.09 15.02 -2.61
C GLY A 185 -8.60 14.84 -2.90
N LEU A 186 -8.05 13.65 -2.65
CA LEU A 186 -6.71 13.23 -3.06
C LEU A 186 -6.79 12.60 -4.46
#